data_AF-A0A1F9QFZ5-F1
#
_entry.id   AF-A0A1F9QFZ5-F1
#
_cell.length_a   1.000
_cell.length_b   1.000
_cell.length_c   1.000
_cell.angle_alpha   90.00
_cell.angle_beta   90.00
_cell.angle_gamma   90.00
#
_symmetry.space_group_name_H-M   'P 1'
#
loop_
_entity.id
_entity.type
_entity.pdbx_description
1 polymer ?
#
loop_
_entity_poly.entity_id
_entity_poly.type
_entity_poly.pdbx_seq_one_letter_code
_entity_poly.pdbx_strand_id
1 'polypeptide(L)'
;MRLHILFLLLFPCLLLSTAPQAQAAKKSKAAVKAAGYKEIPAFNWGLAATGFVEMFKMRNREVESSHPNRFFPGTAALALGRIDDSGHFLLLKCGASSSCGSIRDVLEDRMVFATLLDAVQTPKVRKDQLYNPVTWELSPLGEKYVDILRKRYPDLSTRLGRLIGAAFAGE
;
A
#
# COMPACT_ATOMS: atom_id res chain seq x y z
N MET A 1 -19.69 -8.89 65.46
CA MET A 1 -18.69 -8.30 64.52
C MET A 1 -19.45 -7.37 63.59
N ARG A 2 -19.03 -6.10 63.56
CA ARG A 2 -19.83 -4.97 63.03
C ARG A 2 -19.83 -4.94 61.50
N LEU A 3 -21.04 -4.88 60.96
CA LEU A 3 -21.40 -4.66 59.56
C LEU A 3 -21.69 -3.16 59.39
N HIS A 4 -21.01 -2.46 58.47
CA HIS A 4 -21.33 -1.06 58.17
C HIS A 4 -21.66 -0.88 56.68
N ILE A 5 -22.95 -0.60 56.48
CA ILE A 5 -23.69 -0.39 55.27
C ILE A 5 -24.00 1.13 55.19
N LEU A 6 -23.63 1.71 54.05
CA LEU A 6 -24.31 2.77 53.28
C LEU A 6 -24.66 4.17 53.86
N PHE A 7 -24.36 5.13 52.96
CA PHE A 7 -25.21 6.22 52.44
C PHE A 7 -25.19 7.65 53.03
N LEU A 8 -25.31 8.58 52.07
CA LEU A 8 -25.83 9.97 52.08
C LEU A 8 -24.78 11.09 52.26
N LEU A 9 -24.42 11.80 51.19
CA LEU A 9 -25.10 12.95 50.54
C LEU A 9 -25.03 14.24 51.37
N LEU A 10 -24.23 15.21 50.89
CA LEU A 10 -24.36 16.63 51.20
C LEU A 10 -24.22 17.47 49.91
N PHE A 11 -25.28 18.23 49.66
CA PHE A 11 -25.52 19.39 48.76
C PHE A 11 -24.51 20.56 49.00
N PRO A 12 -24.59 21.75 48.35
CA PRO A 12 -25.15 22.21 47.06
C PRO A 12 -24.23 23.17 46.24
N CYS A 13 -24.68 23.47 45.01
CA CYS A 13 -24.59 24.70 44.20
C CYS A 13 -23.73 25.93 44.60
N LEU A 14 -23.11 26.45 43.52
CA LEU A 14 -22.88 27.86 43.15
C LEU A 14 -21.87 28.68 43.96
N LEU A 15 -20.79 29.09 43.28
CA LEU A 15 -20.44 30.51 43.14
C LEU A 15 -19.60 30.69 41.87
N LEU A 16 -20.08 31.58 41.00
CA LEU A 16 -19.39 32.09 39.81
C LEU A 16 -18.09 32.81 40.22
N SER A 17 -17.02 32.57 39.47
CA SER A 17 -15.98 33.58 39.26
C SER A 17 -15.43 33.43 37.85
N THR A 18 -15.83 34.38 37.01
CA THR A 18 -15.31 34.63 35.68
C THR A 18 -13.87 35.15 35.82
N ALA A 19 -12.89 34.31 35.51
CA ALA A 19 -11.53 34.75 35.22
C ALA A 19 -11.29 34.67 33.71
N PRO A 20 -10.77 35.73 33.06
CA PRO A 20 -10.51 35.70 31.63
C PRO A 20 -9.32 34.77 31.35
N GLN A 21 -9.55 33.66 30.65
CA GLN A 21 -8.43 32.87 30.13
C GLN A 21 -7.74 33.67 29.04
N ALA A 22 -6.55 34.18 29.39
CA ALA A 22 -5.59 34.72 28.46
C ALA A 22 -5.43 33.78 27.26
N GLN A 23 -5.63 34.34 26.06
CA GLN A 23 -5.40 33.64 24.80
C GLN A 23 -3.94 33.20 24.73
N ALA A 24 -3.69 31.93 25.05
CA ALA A 24 -2.49 31.26 24.63
C ALA A 24 -2.54 31.20 23.10
N ALA A 25 -1.77 32.08 22.46
CA ALA A 25 -1.53 32.09 21.03
C ALA A 25 -1.14 30.67 20.61
N LYS A 26 -2.11 29.93 20.05
CA LYS A 26 -1.82 28.74 19.27
C LYS A 26 -1.01 29.25 18.09
N LYS A 27 0.32 29.16 18.20
CA LYS A 27 1.20 29.04 17.04
C LYS A 27 0.62 27.90 16.23
N SER A 28 -0.23 28.26 15.27
CA SER A 28 -0.56 27.45 14.11
C SER A 28 0.78 26.88 13.67
N LYS A 29 0.97 25.58 13.90
CA LYS A 29 2.03 24.85 13.23
C LYS A 29 1.73 25.09 11.77
N ALA A 30 2.51 25.98 11.17
CA ALA A 30 2.56 26.17 9.75
C ALA A 30 2.47 24.78 9.13
N ALA A 31 1.48 24.59 8.26
CA ALA A 31 1.36 23.41 7.44
C ALA A 31 2.78 23.02 7.03
N VAL A 32 3.20 21.82 7.41
CA VAL A 32 4.49 21.27 7.01
C VAL A 32 4.53 21.47 5.51
N LYS A 33 5.29 22.49 5.06
CA LYS A 33 5.55 22.74 3.66
C LYS A 33 5.96 21.39 3.12
N ALA A 34 5.18 20.87 2.17
CA ALA A 34 5.49 19.64 1.45
C ALA A 34 6.97 19.72 1.08
N ALA A 35 7.80 19.03 1.86
CA ALA A 35 9.23 19.14 1.75
C ALA A 35 9.57 18.49 0.42
N GLY A 36 9.84 19.36 -0.56
CA GLY A 36 10.11 19.10 -1.97
C GLY A 36 9.94 17.66 -2.42
N TYR A 37 8.84 17.40 -3.14
CA TYR A 37 8.77 16.26 -4.04
C TYR A 37 10.07 16.22 -4.86
N LYS A 38 10.97 15.30 -4.51
CA LYS A 38 12.12 15.00 -5.34
C LYS A 38 11.67 13.92 -6.31
N GLU A 39 11.94 14.17 -7.57
CA GLU A 39 11.76 13.19 -8.64
C GLU A 39 12.46 11.88 -8.25
N ILE A 40 11.86 10.75 -8.63
CA ILE A 40 12.52 9.45 -8.47
C ILE A 40 13.87 9.48 -9.23
N PRO A 41 15.01 9.28 -8.57
CA PRO A 41 16.31 9.36 -9.23
C PRO A 41 16.47 8.24 -10.26
N ALA A 42 17.36 8.42 -11.23
CA ALA A 42 17.81 7.30 -12.03
C ALA A 42 18.48 6.27 -11.11
N PHE A 43 18.25 4.98 -11.38
CA PHE A 43 18.77 3.89 -10.56
C PHE A 43 19.50 2.86 -11.43
N ASN A 44 20.36 2.08 -10.77
CA ASN A 44 21.03 0.95 -11.40
C ASN A 44 20.03 -0.18 -11.61
N TRP A 45 19.81 -0.56 -12.87
CA TRP A 45 18.86 -1.61 -13.24
C TRP A 45 19.23 -2.99 -12.72
N GLY A 46 20.52 -3.33 -12.59
CA GLY A 46 20.94 -4.64 -12.06
C GLY A 46 20.49 -4.84 -10.61
N LEU A 47 20.65 -3.81 -9.77
CA LEU A 47 20.19 -3.85 -8.39
C LEU A 47 18.66 -3.85 -8.30
N ALA A 48 18.00 -2.97 -9.04
CA ALA A 48 16.54 -2.89 -9.06
C ALA A 48 15.89 -4.18 -9.60
N ALA A 49 16.49 -4.81 -10.62
CA ALA A 49 16.04 -6.09 -11.16
C ALA A 49 16.13 -7.21 -10.13
N THR A 50 17.26 -7.29 -9.41
CA THR A 50 17.47 -8.30 -8.35
C THR A 50 16.45 -8.10 -7.23
N GLY A 51 16.29 -6.86 -6.75
CA GLY A 51 15.30 -6.53 -5.72
C GLY A 51 13.87 -6.82 -6.19
N PHE A 52 13.53 -6.52 -7.44
CA PHE A 52 12.22 -6.80 -8.01
C PHE A 52 11.93 -8.30 -7.99
N VAL A 53 12.86 -9.13 -8.49
CA VAL A 53 12.67 -10.58 -8.59
C VAL A 53 12.39 -11.19 -7.22
N GLU A 54 13.18 -10.85 -6.20
CA GLU A 54 13.01 -11.38 -4.85
C GLU A 54 11.71 -10.88 -4.18
N MET A 55 11.39 -9.59 -4.33
CA MET A 55 10.13 -9.03 -3.82
C MET A 55 8.90 -9.63 -4.52
N PHE A 56 9.00 -9.90 -5.81
CA PHE A 56 7.92 -10.51 -6.59
C PHE A 56 7.63 -11.94 -6.11
N LYS A 57 8.66 -12.76 -5.89
CA LYS A 57 8.51 -14.12 -5.29
C LYS A 57 7.80 -14.05 -3.94
N MET A 58 8.20 -13.11 -3.07
CA MET A 58 7.56 -12.95 -1.76
C MET A 58 6.08 -12.59 -1.88
N ARG A 59 5.73 -11.65 -2.76
CA ARG A 59 4.33 -11.27 -3.00
C ARG A 59 3.52 -12.41 -3.61
N ASN A 60 4.14 -13.23 -4.45
CA ASN A 60 3.48 -14.41 -5.00
C ASN A 60 3.06 -15.39 -3.88
N ARG A 61 3.95 -15.64 -2.91
CA ARG A 61 3.64 -16.41 -1.69
C ARG A 61 2.63 -15.71 -0.77
N GLU A 62 2.64 -14.38 -0.76
CA GLU A 62 1.68 -13.57 -0.01
C GLU A 62 0.26 -13.68 -0.58
N VAL A 63 0.11 -13.84 -1.90
CA VAL A 63 -1.19 -14.12 -2.53
C VAL A 63 -1.72 -15.49 -2.08
N GLU A 64 -0.89 -16.53 -2.09
CA GLU A 64 -1.29 -17.88 -1.67
C GLU A 64 -1.80 -17.94 -0.23
N SER A 65 -1.24 -17.11 0.65
CA SER A 65 -1.63 -17.03 2.06
C SER A 65 -2.69 -15.97 2.35
N SER A 66 -3.19 -15.27 1.32
CA SER A 66 -4.14 -14.18 1.50
C SER A 66 -5.56 -14.66 1.80
N HIS A 67 -6.25 -13.95 2.69
CA HIS A 67 -7.67 -14.20 2.94
C HIS A 67 -8.53 -13.72 1.75
N PRO A 68 -9.67 -14.38 1.47
CA PRO A 68 -10.67 -13.87 0.55
C PRO A 68 -11.07 -12.42 0.88
N ASN A 69 -11.44 -11.66 -0.14
CA ASN A 69 -11.82 -10.24 -0.08
C ASN A 69 -10.69 -9.25 0.24
N ARG A 70 -9.44 -9.72 0.43
CA ARG A 70 -8.31 -8.83 0.75
C ARG A 70 -8.10 -7.75 -0.32
N PHE A 71 -8.00 -8.17 -1.58
CA PHE A 71 -7.62 -7.27 -2.67
C PHE A 71 -8.83 -6.57 -3.30
N PHE A 72 -9.93 -7.32 -3.45
CA PHE A 72 -11.20 -6.82 -3.96
C PHE A 72 -12.36 -7.53 -3.23
N PRO A 73 -13.46 -6.85 -2.91
CA PRO A 73 -14.64 -7.49 -2.34
C PRO A 73 -15.22 -8.58 -3.27
N GLY A 74 -15.63 -9.70 -2.69
CA GLY A 74 -16.25 -10.82 -3.40
C GLY A 74 -15.29 -11.69 -4.21
N THR A 75 -13.98 -11.57 -3.99
CA THR A 75 -12.95 -12.31 -4.74
C THR A 75 -11.97 -13.09 -3.85
N ALA A 76 -11.33 -14.09 -4.44
CA ALA A 76 -10.18 -14.79 -3.86
C ALA A 76 -9.09 -14.96 -4.92
N ALA A 77 -7.89 -14.47 -4.63
CA ALA A 77 -6.74 -14.55 -5.53
C ALA A 77 -5.90 -15.79 -5.23
N LEU A 78 -5.36 -16.41 -6.28
CA LEU A 78 -4.42 -17.52 -6.20
C LEU A 78 -3.24 -17.20 -7.11
N ALA A 79 -2.02 -17.50 -6.66
CA ALA A 79 -0.84 -17.47 -7.50
C ALA A 79 -0.75 -18.75 -8.31
N LEU A 80 -0.44 -18.63 -9.60
CA LEU A 80 -0.30 -19.79 -10.47
C LEU A 80 1.05 -20.50 -10.31
N GLY A 81 2.03 -19.84 -9.67
CA GLY A 81 3.42 -20.33 -9.59
C GLY A 81 4.16 -20.34 -10.94
N ARG A 82 3.51 -19.86 -12.01
CA ARG A 82 4.04 -19.75 -13.37
C ARG A 82 3.24 -18.70 -14.14
N ILE A 83 3.75 -18.31 -15.30
CA ILE A 83 2.97 -17.56 -16.30
C ILE A 83 2.21 -18.58 -17.15
N ASP A 84 0.89 -18.41 -17.29
CA ASP A 84 0.04 -19.24 -18.15
C ASP A 84 0.16 -18.88 -19.64
N ASP A 85 -0.50 -19.64 -20.50
CA ASP A 85 -0.45 -19.46 -21.96
C ASP A 85 -1.06 -18.11 -22.41
N SER A 86 -1.83 -17.46 -21.54
CA SER A 86 -2.44 -16.14 -21.79
C SER A 86 -1.61 -14.99 -21.20
N GLY A 87 -0.46 -15.27 -20.58
CA GLY A 87 0.43 -14.27 -20.01
C GLY A 87 0.11 -13.87 -18.57
N HIS A 88 -0.78 -14.57 -17.89
CA HIS A 88 -1.19 -14.28 -16.51
C HIS A 88 -0.43 -15.15 -15.51
N PHE A 89 -0.19 -14.61 -14.33
CA PHE A 89 0.47 -15.31 -13.22
C PHE A 89 -0.41 -15.40 -11.98
N LEU A 90 -1.60 -14.80 -12.01
CA LEU A 90 -2.64 -14.94 -11.00
C LEU A 90 -3.91 -15.55 -11.60
N LEU A 91 -4.60 -16.32 -10.77
CA LEU A 91 -5.99 -16.71 -10.97
C LEU A 91 -6.87 -15.97 -9.97
N LEU A 92 -7.98 -15.42 -10.44
CA LEU A 92 -8.96 -14.77 -9.56
C LEU A 92 -10.29 -15.51 -9.62
N LYS A 93 -10.76 -15.98 -8.47
CA LYS A 93 -12.12 -16.50 -8.29
C LYS A 93 -13.03 -15.38 -7.86
N CYS A 94 -14.17 -15.21 -8.51
CA CYS A 94 -15.20 -14.26 -8.08
C CYS A 94 -16.55 -14.95 -7.94
N GLY A 95 -17.45 -14.29 -7.21
CA GLY A 95 -18.86 -14.65 -7.19
C GLY A 95 -19.56 -14.45 -8.55
N ALA A 96 -20.85 -14.77 -8.59
CA ALA A 96 -21.67 -14.86 -9.82
C ALA A 96 -21.86 -13.55 -10.63
N SER A 97 -21.23 -12.43 -10.28
CA SER A 97 -21.59 -11.10 -10.80
C SER A 97 -20.44 -10.20 -11.26
N SER A 98 -19.23 -10.71 -11.49
CA SER A 98 -18.10 -9.87 -11.92
C SER A 98 -17.27 -10.44 -13.07
N SER A 99 -16.74 -9.53 -13.90
CA SER A 99 -15.69 -9.81 -14.88
C SER A 99 -14.38 -10.11 -14.13
N CYS A 100 -14.16 -11.37 -13.77
CA CYS A 100 -12.95 -11.78 -13.06
C CYS A 100 -11.66 -11.48 -13.82
N GLY A 101 -11.68 -11.55 -15.15
CA GLY A 101 -10.52 -11.27 -15.99
C GLY A 101 -9.99 -9.86 -15.76
N SER A 102 -10.83 -8.84 -15.88
CA SER A 102 -10.41 -7.45 -15.70
C SER A 102 -9.95 -7.15 -14.27
N ILE A 103 -10.55 -7.79 -13.24
CA ILE A 103 -10.13 -7.58 -11.85
C ILE A 103 -8.78 -8.26 -11.59
N ARG A 104 -8.55 -9.45 -12.17
CA ARG A 104 -7.25 -10.12 -12.14
C ARG A 104 -6.19 -9.22 -12.77
N ASP A 105 -6.44 -8.66 -13.95
CA ASP A 105 -5.46 -7.81 -14.66
C ASP A 105 -5.06 -6.60 -13.80
N VAL A 106 -6.05 -5.96 -13.14
CA VAL A 106 -5.78 -4.86 -12.20
C VAL A 106 -4.97 -5.35 -11.00
N LEU A 107 -5.22 -6.55 -10.48
CA LEU A 107 -4.43 -7.09 -9.36
C LEU A 107 -2.98 -7.37 -9.78
N GLU A 108 -2.77 -7.95 -10.95
CA GLU A 108 -1.46 -8.21 -11.52
C GLU A 108 -0.67 -6.91 -11.70
N ASP A 109 -1.30 -5.89 -12.27
CA ASP A 109 -0.69 -4.56 -12.41
C ASP A 109 -0.32 -3.95 -11.05
N ARG A 110 -1.23 -3.99 -10.06
CA ARG A 110 -0.96 -3.51 -8.70
C ARG A 110 0.23 -4.24 -8.08
N MET A 111 0.25 -5.57 -8.18
CA MET A 111 1.36 -6.39 -7.70
C MET A 111 2.67 -5.99 -8.36
N VAL A 112 2.70 -5.86 -9.70
CA VAL A 112 3.90 -5.49 -10.46
C VAL A 112 4.40 -4.09 -10.08
N PHE A 113 3.55 -3.07 -10.11
CA PHE A 113 3.99 -1.71 -9.90
C PHE A 113 4.36 -1.42 -8.46
N ALA A 114 3.62 -1.96 -7.48
CA ALA A 114 4.05 -1.82 -6.10
C ALA A 114 5.38 -2.59 -5.84
N THR A 115 5.66 -3.69 -6.56
CA THR A 115 6.94 -4.42 -6.45
C THR A 115 8.08 -3.58 -7.02
N LEU A 116 7.85 -2.97 -8.19
CA LEU A 116 8.80 -2.03 -8.78
C LEU A 116 9.09 -0.88 -7.83
N LEU A 117 8.06 -0.28 -7.24
CA LEU A 117 8.21 0.82 -6.30
C LEU A 117 8.96 0.40 -5.03
N ASP A 118 8.87 -0.86 -4.59
CA ASP A 118 9.71 -1.40 -3.51
C ASP A 118 11.17 -1.58 -3.92
N ALA A 119 11.41 -2.11 -5.11
CA ALA A 119 12.73 -2.42 -5.63
C ALA A 119 13.57 -1.18 -5.99
N VAL A 120 12.92 -0.05 -6.26
CA VAL A 120 13.59 1.21 -6.62
C VAL A 120 13.74 2.15 -5.42
N GLN A 121 14.78 2.98 -5.47
CA GLN A 121 15.00 3.98 -4.45
C GLN A 121 14.00 5.12 -4.59
N THR A 122 13.26 5.40 -3.51
CA THR A 122 12.30 6.51 -3.41
C THR A 122 12.69 7.42 -2.24
N PRO A 123 13.74 8.26 -2.40
CA PRO A 123 14.32 8.99 -1.27
C PRO A 123 13.27 9.87 -0.58
N LYS A 124 13.18 9.75 0.75
CA LYS A 124 12.29 10.57 1.61
C LYS A 124 10.79 10.32 1.43
N VAL A 125 10.40 9.29 0.69
CA VAL A 125 9.00 8.86 0.56
C VAL A 125 8.86 7.47 1.17
N ARG A 126 7.94 7.35 2.13
CA ARG A 126 7.61 6.04 2.72
C ARG A 126 6.75 5.24 1.76
N LYS A 127 6.87 3.91 1.78
CA LYS A 127 6.13 3.02 0.85
C LYS A 127 4.61 3.11 1.01
N ASP A 128 4.12 3.31 2.23
CA ASP A 128 2.70 3.54 2.54
C ASP A 128 2.12 4.83 1.93
N GLN A 129 2.97 5.74 1.46
CA GLN A 129 2.57 6.93 0.70
C GLN A 129 2.50 6.67 -0.80
N LEU A 130 3.06 5.57 -1.29
CA LEU A 130 3.14 5.21 -2.71
C LEU A 130 2.03 4.24 -3.12
N TYR A 131 1.65 3.32 -2.23
CA TYR A 131 0.57 2.38 -2.46
C TYR A 131 -0.01 1.88 -1.13
N ASN A 132 -1.22 1.34 -1.18
CA ASN A 132 -1.84 0.69 -0.04
C ASN A 132 -1.12 -0.64 0.26
N PRO A 133 -0.51 -0.83 1.44
CA PRO A 133 0.25 -2.05 1.73
C PRO A 133 -0.60 -3.33 1.77
N VAL A 134 -1.92 -3.20 1.97
CA VAL A 134 -2.85 -4.34 2.01
C VAL A 134 -3.31 -4.73 0.61
N THR A 135 -3.73 -3.76 -0.21
CA THR A 135 -4.35 -4.03 -1.53
C THR A 135 -3.41 -3.83 -2.72
N TRP A 136 -2.23 -3.25 -2.47
CA TRP A 136 -1.23 -2.81 -3.46
C TRP A 136 -1.73 -1.77 -4.46
N GLU A 137 -2.89 -1.18 -4.21
CA GLU A 137 -3.40 -0.07 -5.00
C GLU A 137 -2.48 1.14 -4.91
N LEU A 138 -2.04 1.66 -6.05
CA LEU A 138 -1.18 2.83 -6.11
C LEU A 138 -1.92 4.05 -5.57
N SER A 139 -1.21 4.87 -4.80
CA SER A 139 -1.67 6.20 -4.46
C SER A 139 -1.47 7.15 -5.65
N PRO A 140 -2.05 8.36 -5.65
CA PRO A 140 -1.74 9.37 -6.66
C PRO A 140 -0.24 9.69 -6.78
N LEU A 141 0.51 9.56 -5.68
CA LEU A 141 1.95 9.74 -5.69
C LEU A 141 2.68 8.55 -6.33
N GLY A 142 2.24 7.33 -6.05
CA GLY A 142 2.74 6.11 -6.67
C GLY A 142 2.54 6.11 -8.18
N GLU A 143 1.33 6.45 -8.64
CA GLU A 143 1.02 6.59 -10.08
C GLU A 143 1.96 7.58 -10.76
N LYS A 144 2.15 8.77 -10.15
CA LYS A 144 3.08 9.77 -10.67
C LYS A 144 4.52 9.24 -10.76
N TYR A 145 4.97 8.44 -9.79
CA TYR A 145 6.29 7.83 -9.83
C TYR A 145 6.40 6.80 -10.96
N VAL A 146 5.40 5.93 -11.10
CA VAL A 146 5.36 4.96 -12.20
C VAL A 146 5.34 5.66 -13.56
N ASP A 147 4.60 6.75 -13.72
CA ASP A 147 4.58 7.53 -14.96
C ASP A 147 5.93 8.16 -15.30
N ILE A 148 6.68 8.64 -14.30
CA ILE A 148 8.05 9.11 -14.52
C ILE A 148 8.93 7.96 -14.99
N LEU A 149 8.79 6.77 -14.40
CA LEU A 149 9.55 5.59 -14.82
C LEU A 149 9.17 5.14 -16.24
N ARG A 150 7.89 5.14 -16.60
CA ARG A 150 7.42 4.84 -17.96
C ARG A 150 7.99 5.82 -18.98
N LYS A 151 8.01 7.12 -18.66
CA LYS A 151 8.59 8.15 -19.52
C LYS A 151 10.11 8.00 -19.66
N ARG A 152 10.80 7.67 -18.58
CA ARG A 152 12.27 7.51 -18.57
C ARG A 152 12.73 6.21 -19.24
N TYR A 153 11.93 5.16 -19.13
CA TYR A 153 12.22 3.83 -19.66
C TYR A 153 11.06 3.37 -20.55
N PRO A 154 11.07 3.71 -21.86
CA PRO A 154 9.97 3.38 -22.77
C PRO A 154 9.69 1.88 -22.91
N ASP A 155 10.68 1.03 -22.63
CA ASP A 155 10.57 -0.43 -22.65
C ASP A 155 10.26 -1.04 -21.26
N LEU A 156 9.81 -0.22 -20.30
CA LEU A 156 9.55 -0.63 -18.92
C LEU A 156 8.66 -1.87 -18.83
N SER A 157 7.53 -1.91 -19.54
CA SER A 157 6.60 -3.04 -19.50
C SER A 157 7.27 -4.35 -19.95
N THR A 158 8.03 -4.31 -21.06
CA THR A 158 8.78 -5.46 -21.55
C THR A 158 9.86 -5.90 -20.56
N ARG A 159 10.55 -4.95 -19.92
CA ARG A 159 11.54 -5.27 -18.86
C ARG A 159 10.88 -5.95 -17.67
N LEU A 160 9.77 -5.42 -17.17
CA LEU A 160 9.04 -5.99 -16.03
C LEU A 160 8.54 -7.41 -16.38
N GLY A 161 7.99 -7.63 -17.57
CA GLY A 161 7.59 -8.96 -18.02
C GLY A 161 8.72 -9.98 -17.98
N ARG A 162 9.93 -9.61 -18.41
CA ARG A 162 11.12 -10.47 -18.31
C ARG A 162 11.51 -10.78 -16.86
N LEU A 163 11.39 -9.79 -15.95
CA LEU A 163 11.71 -9.98 -14.54
C LEU A 163 10.67 -10.88 -13.84
N ILE A 164 9.40 -10.78 -14.21
CA ILE A 164 8.35 -11.71 -13.75
C ILE A 164 8.69 -13.13 -14.20
N GLY A 165 9.04 -13.32 -15.48
CA GLY A 165 9.48 -14.63 -15.98
C GLY A 165 10.71 -15.17 -15.24
N ALA A 166 11.69 -14.30 -14.96
CA ALA A 166 12.88 -14.67 -14.19
C ALA A 166 12.56 -15.07 -12.74
N ALA A 167 11.51 -14.50 -12.13
CA ALA A 167 11.08 -14.87 -10.79
C ALA A 167 10.57 -16.31 -10.70
N PHE A 168 10.03 -16.85 -11.80
CA PHE A 168 9.55 -18.24 -11.89
C PHE A 168 10.61 -19.24 -12.39
N ALA A 169 11.72 -18.78 -12.98
CA ALA A 169 12.72 -19.66 -13.58
C ALA A 169 13.66 -20.36 -12.58
N GLY A 170 13.56 -20.03 -11.28
CA GLY A 170 14.44 -20.54 -10.22
C GLY A 170 13.70 -21.22 -9.07
N GLU A 171 12.44 -21.61 -9.26
CA GLU A 171 11.66 -22.43 -8.33
C GLU A 171 11.50 -23.87 -8.85
#